data_AF-A0A949YA24-F1
#
_entry.id   AF-A0A949YA24-F1
#
_cell.length_a   1.000
_cell.length_b   1.000
_cell.length_c   1.000
_cell.angle_alpha   90.00
_cell.angle_beta   90.00
_cell.angle_gamma   90.00
#
_symmetry.space_group_name_H-M   'P 1'
#
loop_
_entity.id
_entity.type
_entity.pdbx_description
1 polymer ?
#
loop_
_entity_poly.entity_id
_entity_poly.type
_entity_poly.pdbx_seq_one_letter_code
_entity_poly.pdbx_strand_id
1 'polypeptide(L)' 'ALLAAYLAGKKQNQPLEAYLSDKVFAGDKSKTIAPDPKDVAGFAAFMKRYEKGIAIERAAVDALK' A
#
# COMPACT_ATOMS: atom_id res chain seq x y z
N ALA A 1 -18.19 -7.77 8.44
CA ALA A 1 -18.83 -8.72 7.50
C ALA A 1 -17.86 -9.78 6.98
N LEU A 2 -16.79 -9.42 6.27
CA LEU A 2 -15.84 -10.38 5.65
C LEU A 2 -15.21 -11.38 6.63
N LEU A 3 -14.74 -10.90 7.79
CA LEU A 3 -14.14 -11.77 8.82
C LEU A 3 -15.14 -12.80 9.35
N ALA A 4 -16.40 -12.43 9.54
CA ALA A 4 -17.45 -13.37 9.98
C ALA A 4 -17.74 -14.43 8.91
N ALA A 5 -17.80 -14.03 7.63
CA ALA A 5 -17.97 -14.97 6.52
C ALA A 5 -16.78 -15.95 6.40
N TYR A 6 -15.55 -15.48 6.60
CA TYR A 6 -14.36 -16.33 6.66
C TYR A 6 -14.43 -17.34 7.82
N LEU A 7 -14.80 -16.90 9.02
CA LEU A 7 -14.91 -17.80 10.18
C LEU A 7 -16.01 -18.86 10.01
N ALA A 8 -17.11 -18.52 9.33
CA ALA A 8 -18.23 -19.42 9.07
C ALA A 8 -18.01 -20.37 7.87
N GLY A 9 -17.24 -19.94 6.85
CA GLY A 9 -17.12 -20.62 5.57
C GLY A 9 -15.75 -21.22 5.24
N LYS A 10 -14.73 -21.02 6.09
CA LYS A 10 -13.39 -21.57 5.87
C LYS A 10 -13.36 -23.10 6.04
N LYS A 11 -12.50 -23.76 5.28
CA LYS A 11 -12.11 -25.16 5.56
C LYS A 11 -11.19 -25.23 6.78
N GLN A 12 -11.07 -26.40 7.39
CA GLN A 12 -10.15 -26.63 8.51
C GLN A 12 -8.72 -26.27 8.07
N ASN A 13 -8.05 -25.43 8.87
CA ASN A 13 -6.71 -24.87 8.59
C ASN A 13 -6.55 -24.10 7.28
N GLN A 14 -7.64 -23.64 6.64
CA GLN A 14 -7.51 -22.73 5.50
C GLN A 14 -7.08 -21.35 5.99
N PRO A 15 -6.00 -20.77 5.44
CA PRO A 15 -5.57 -19.42 5.78
C PRO A 15 -6.40 -18.37 5.02
N LEU A 16 -6.37 -17.12 5.47
CA LEU A 16 -7.30 -16.08 5.00
C LEU A 16 -7.06 -15.74 3.53
N GLU A 17 -5.80 -15.66 3.14
CA GLU A 17 -5.37 -15.35 1.77
C GLU A 17 -5.92 -16.37 0.77
N ALA A 18 -5.84 -17.67 1.11
CA ALA A 18 -6.39 -18.74 0.30
C ALA A 18 -7.94 -18.67 0.22
N TYR A 19 -8.62 -18.37 1.31
CA TYR A 19 -10.08 -18.18 1.29
C TYR A 19 -10.49 -17.00 0.38
N LEU A 20 -9.77 -15.88 0.48
CA LEU A 20 -10.03 -14.72 -0.36
C LEU A 20 -9.80 -15.04 -1.84
N SER A 21 -8.68 -15.66 -2.17
CA SER A 21 -8.35 -16.08 -3.55
C SER A 21 -9.38 -17.04 -4.13
N ASP A 22 -9.72 -18.10 -3.39
CA ASP A 22 -10.45 -19.24 -3.96
C ASP A 22 -11.97 -19.16 -3.81
N LYS A 23 -12.47 -18.31 -2.89
CA LYS A 23 -13.90 -18.21 -2.57
C LYS A 23 -14.49 -16.83 -2.79
N VAL A 24 -13.71 -15.77 -2.57
CA VAL A 24 -14.21 -14.40 -2.67
C VAL A 24 -13.89 -13.80 -4.04
N PHE A 25 -12.67 -14.01 -4.54
CA PHE A 25 -12.17 -13.38 -5.77
C PHE A 25 -11.92 -14.35 -6.93
N ALA A 26 -12.29 -15.64 -6.79
CA ALA A 26 -11.94 -16.70 -7.74
C ALA A 26 -12.47 -16.51 -9.17
N GLY A 27 -13.45 -15.63 -9.36
CA GLY A 27 -13.99 -15.27 -10.68
C GLY A 27 -13.74 -13.82 -11.09
N ASP A 28 -13.10 -13.02 -10.25
CA ASP A 28 -12.94 -11.60 -10.50
C ASP A 28 -11.74 -11.37 -11.43
N LYS A 29 -12.00 -10.65 -12.54
CA LYS A 29 -10.93 -10.17 -13.41
C LYS A 29 -10.23 -9.01 -12.70
N SER A 30 -9.14 -9.30 -12.00
CA SER A 30 -8.24 -8.27 -11.50
C SER A 30 -7.40 -7.72 -12.65
N LYS A 31 -7.19 -6.40 -12.65
CA LYS A 31 -6.25 -5.75 -13.57
C LYS A 31 -5.24 -4.99 -12.73
N THR A 32 -3.99 -5.44 -12.79
CA THR A 32 -2.88 -4.66 -12.26
C THR A 32 -2.50 -3.59 -13.28
N ILE A 33 -2.49 -2.34 -12.85
CA ILE A 33 -2.02 -1.22 -13.66
C ILE A 33 -0.64 -0.86 -13.15
N ALA A 34 0.37 -1.02 -14.02
CA ALA A 34 1.72 -0.56 -13.70
C ALA A 34 1.75 0.98 -13.72
N PRO A 35 2.49 1.61 -12.80
CA PRO A 35 2.67 3.06 -12.82
C PRO A 35 3.47 3.48 -14.07
N ASP A 36 3.25 4.71 -14.56
CA ASP A 36 4.05 5.28 -15.63
C ASP A 36 5.50 5.42 -15.15
N PRO A 37 6.51 4.90 -15.90
CA PRO A 37 7.92 5.05 -15.53
C PRO A 37 8.37 6.51 -15.32
N LYS A 38 7.76 7.47 -16.03
CA LYS A 38 8.04 8.90 -15.85
C LYS A 38 7.58 9.40 -14.50
N ASP A 39 6.40 8.97 -14.07
CA ASP A 39 5.87 9.32 -12.76
C ASP A 39 6.76 8.71 -11.66
N VAL A 40 7.13 7.43 -11.80
CA VAL A 40 8.03 6.76 -10.85
C VAL A 40 9.35 7.54 -10.70
N ALA A 41 9.97 7.92 -11.82
CA ALA A 41 11.21 8.70 -11.80
C ALA A 41 11.01 10.11 -11.21
N GLY A 42 9.89 10.76 -11.53
CA GLY A 42 9.52 12.07 -11.01
C GLY A 42 9.33 12.07 -9.50
N PHE A 43 8.56 11.11 -8.97
CA PHE A 43 8.33 10.93 -7.54
C PHE A 43 9.63 10.59 -6.81
N ALA A 44 10.48 9.72 -7.35
CA ALA A 44 11.77 9.42 -6.74
C ALA A 44 12.66 10.66 -6.63
N ALA A 45 12.71 11.49 -7.69
CA ALA A 45 13.47 12.74 -7.67
C ALA A 45 12.87 13.77 -6.71
N PHE A 46 11.54 13.83 -6.57
CA PHE A 46 10.85 14.64 -5.58
C PHE A 46 11.21 14.20 -4.16
N MET A 47 11.09 12.91 -3.84
CA MET A 47 11.37 12.37 -2.51
C MET A 47 12.80 12.67 -2.05
N LYS A 48 13.78 12.52 -2.95
CA LYS A 48 15.18 12.88 -2.65
C LYS A 48 15.35 14.35 -2.29
N ARG A 49 14.57 15.26 -2.90
CA ARG A 49 14.59 16.69 -2.55
C ARG A 49 13.87 16.96 -1.24
N TYR A 50 12.71 16.33 -1.06
CA TYR A 50 11.91 16.42 0.16
C TYR A 50 12.72 16.00 1.39
N GLU A 51 13.39 14.85 1.36
CA GLU A 51 14.25 14.36 2.45
C GLU A 51 15.36 15.35 2.81
N LYS A 52 15.99 15.97 1.80
CA LYS A 52 16.99 17.02 2.03
C LYS A 52 16.38 18.29 2.64
N GLY A 53 15.13 18.60 2.29
CA GLY A 53 14.37 19.72 2.82
C GLY A 53 14.03 19.58 4.30
N ILE A 54 13.87 18.36 4.83
CA ILE A 54 13.53 18.13 6.25
C ILE A 54 14.55 18.80 7.19
N ALA A 55 15.84 18.77 6.84
CA ALA A 55 16.87 19.43 7.64
C ALA A 55 16.69 20.97 7.69
N ILE A 56 16.23 21.56 6.58
CA ILE A 56 15.94 22.99 6.48
C ILE A 56 14.71 23.33 7.33
N GLU A 57 13.63 22.55 7.21
CA GLU A 57 12.42 22.72 8.02
C GLU A 57 12.74 22.64 9.52
N ARG A 58 13.56 21.66 9.92
CA ARG A 58 13.98 21.51 11.32
C ARG A 58 14.79 22.71 11.81
N ALA A 59 15.76 23.18 11.02
CA ALA A 59 16.56 24.35 11.37
C ALA A 59 15.70 25.62 11.50
N ALA A 60 14.70 25.78 10.62
CA ALA A 60 13.77 26.90 10.69
C ALA A 60 12.94 26.88 12.00
N VAL A 61 12.45 25.70 12.40
CA VAL A 61 11.72 25.55 13.68
C VAL A 61 12.60 25.85 14.88
N ASP A 62 13.86 25.38 14.88
CA ASP A 62 14.79 25.62 15.99
C ASP A 62 15.20 27.10 16.10
N ALA A 63 15.28 27.84 14.98
CA ALA A 63 15.60 29.27 14.98
C ALA A 63 14.42 30.17 15.43
N LEU A 64 13.19 29.65 15.45
CA LEU A 64 12.00 30.37 15.91
C LEU A 64 11.67 30.13 17.40
N LYS A 65 12.48 29.34 18.10
CA LYS A 65 12.42 29.16 19.56
C LYS A 65 13.19 30.26 20.28
#